data_AF-A0A932C5E9-F1
#
_entry.id   AF-A0A932C5E9-F1
#
_cell.length_a   1.000
_cell.length_b   1.000
_cell.length_c   1.000
_cell.angle_alpha   90.00
_cell.angle_beta   90.00
_cell.angle_gamma   90.00
#
_symmetry.space_group_name_H-M   'P 1'
#
loop_
_entity.id
_entity.type
_entity.pdbx_description
1 polymer ?
#
loop_
_entity_poly.entity_id
_entity_poly.type
_entity_poly.pdbx_seq_one_letter_code
_entity_poly.pdbx_strand_id
1 'polypeptide(L)'
;MPIPRAVILHRLVRAGLVLFVVGLAGRHWHPYYGFTRFLQMDAGALAAALPELRGAPIFAYENGYDGHYYAQLAARPAVNDPALAGGFDNLGYRARRILLSWVAWVVGGGDGVAAARAYAWLNLVLWAGLAALLGRIFPCMGWRETLAWVGVLFSAGVLHSVRLGLTDLLALLLVAGAVFLAENNRRGAAAALLGLGGLARETALLGVVTLWPPGKPSLQSWVRAAGWAALCVVPLAAWLWYLRSVLGPTEPGLGNFAAPLAGWAGKWAEMILRLRTEPDRYLVLTGLLAHAGLTVQAVFLLARPQPADRWWRLGAVYAGLLLVLGPAVWEGHPGAATRVLLPLALAFNVLAARGRVGAAWLVAGNLPVLAGVLAFWTVPQDPHELAAGRASAGAYVVQADARWHAAEHGRNRTWAWCPQAGGIELKLWPRADAQMKIQVAVRGLTARPLEIRQDGRVLWRGDIGEKLQWVTLPVVTLAQGRARLELSSSAAPAVESAAVGARPLGFAIYGVRVD
;
A
#
# COMPACT_ATOMS: atom_id res chain seq x y z
N MET A 1 -24.46 25.58 -24.91
CA MET A 1 -23.53 26.62 -24.41
C MET A 1 -22.12 26.03 -24.32
N PRO A 2 -21.07 26.72 -24.78
CA PRO A 2 -19.70 26.26 -24.64
C PRO A 2 -19.29 26.23 -23.16
N ILE A 3 -18.56 25.18 -22.75
CA ILE A 3 -18.02 25.07 -21.39
C ILE A 3 -17.00 26.21 -21.19
N PRO A 4 -17.07 26.98 -20.08
CA PRO A 4 -16.10 28.05 -19.83
C PRO A 4 -14.66 27.52 -19.84
N ARG A 5 -13.72 28.28 -20.44
CA ARG A 5 -12.29 27.90 -20.53
C ARG A 5 -11.69 27.55 -19.16
N ALA A 6 -12.10 28.23 -18.09
CA ALA A 6 -11.67 27.93 -16.73
C ALA A 6 -12.06 26.52 -16.25
N VAL A 7 -13.27 26.06 -16.57
CA VAL A 7 -13.73 24.70 -16.22
C VAL A 7 -12.93 23.64 -16.97
N ILE A 8 -12.57 23.91 -18.23
CA ILE A 8 -11.71 23.03 -19.02
C ILE A 8 -10.32 22.91 -18.37
N LEU A 9 -9.71 24.03 -17.96
CA LEU A 9 -8.41 24.03 -17.28
C LEU A 9 -8.43 23.17 -16.01
N HIS A 10 -9.43 23.33 -15.14
CA HIS A 10 -9.52 22.53 -13.90
C HIS A 10 -9.69 21.03 -14.18
N ARG A 11 -10.45 20.67 -15.23
CA ARG A 11 -10.58 19.26 -15.66
C ARG A 11 -9.25 18.70 -16.16
N LEU A 12 -8.50 19.47 -16.97
CA LEU A 12 -7.18 19.08 -17.45
C LEU A 12 -6.18 18.90 -16.30
N VAL A 13 -6.20 19.79 -15.31
CA VAL A 13 -5.35 19.68 -14.12
C VAL A 13 -5.67 18.43 -13.32
N ARG A 14 -6.96 18.15 -13.04
CA ARG A 14 -7.35 16.90 -12.35
C ARG A 14 -6.96 15.67 -13.16
N ALA A 15 -7.14 15.67 -14.48
CA ALA A 15 -6.71 14.58 -15.34
C ALA A 15 -5.19 14.38 -15.30
N GLY A 16 -4.41 15.46 -15.37
CA GLY A 16 -2.95 15.42 -15.24
C GLY A 16 -2.49 14.87 -13.89
N LEU A 17 -3.17 15.25 -12.80
CA LEU A 17 -2.91 14.72 -11.46
C LEU A 17 -3.25 13.24 -11.34
N VAL A 18 -4.34 12.78 -11.99
CA VAL A 18 -4.66 11.35 -12.07
C VAL A 18 -3.56 10.59 -12.83
N LEU A 19 -3.16 11.09 -14.00
CA LEU A 19 -2.09 10.49 -14.80
C LEU A 19 -0.77 10.45 -14.03
N PHE A 20 -0.46 11.48 -13.23
CA PHE A 20 0.70 11.49 -12.36
C PHE A 20 0.69 10.34 -11.34
N VAL A 21 -0.42 10.12 -10.64
CA VAL A 21 -0.52 8.99 -9.68
C VAL A 21 -0.50 7.65 -10.40
N VAL A 22 -1.15 7.52 -11.56
CA VAL A 22 -1.08 6.31 -12.37
C VAL A 22 0.37 6.02 -12.78
N GLY A 23 1.14 7.05 -13.16
CA GLY A 23 2.57 6.94 -13.45
C GLY A 23 3.38 6.48 -12.23
N LEU A 24 3.13 7.07 -11.05
CA LEU A 24 3.79 6.66 -9.80
C LEU A 24 3.44 5.22 -9.43
N ALA A 25 2.17 4.85 -9.45
CA ALA A 25 1.71 3.49 -9.19
C ALA A 25 2.31 2.49 -10.19
N GLY A 26 2.41 2.88 -11.46
CA GLY A 26 3.05 2.08 -12.51
C GLY A 26 4.49 1.72 -12.21
N ARG A 27 5.24 2.58 -11.48
CA ARG A 27 6.61 2.26 -11.04
C ARG A 27 6.67 1.12 -10.01
N HIS A 28 5.58 0.85 -9.30
CA HIS A 28 5.48 -0.31 -8.39
C HIS A 28 5.14 -1.61 -9.11
N TRP A 29 4.79 -1.58 -10.39
CA TRP A 29 4.61 -2.78 -11.18
C TRP A 29 5.97 -3.43 -11.47
N HIS A 30 6.03 -4.75 -11.31
CA HIS A 30 7.19 -5.57 -11.64
C HIS A 30 6.81 -6.64 -12.66
N PRO A 31 7.67 -6.95 -13.66
CA PRO A 31 7.37 -7.99 -14.65
C PRO A 31 7.03 -9.35 -14.04
N TYR A 32 7.76 -9.73 -12.99
CA TYR A 32 7.59 -11.00 -12.28
C TYR A 32 6.58 -10.93 -11.13
N TYR A 33 6.65 -9.88 -10.29
CA TYR A 33 5.84 -9.75 -9.07
C TYR A 33 4.50 -9.04 -9.30
N GLY A 34 4.29 -8.44 -10.47
CA GLY A 34 3.14 -7.57 -10.72
C GLY A 34 3.08 -6.43 -9.69
N PHE A 35 1.90 -6.23 -9.07
CA PHE A 35 1.68 -5.21 -8.05
C PHE A 35 1.87 -5.70 -6.61
N THR A 36 2.40 -6.92 -6.37
CA THR A 36 2.48 -7.46 -5.00
C THR A 36 3.39 -6.65 -4.07
N ARG A 37 4.17 -5.70 -4.59
CA ARG A 37 4.87 -4.69 -3.77
C ARG A 37 3.91 -3.92 -2.86
N PHE A 38 2.62 -3.79 -3.20
CA PHE A 38 1.64 -3.15 -2.30
C PHE A 38 1.21 -4.02 -1.12
N LEU A 39 1.55 -5.32 -1.11
CA LEU A 39 1.17 -6.23 -0.02
C LEU A 39 2.06 -6.05 1.22
N GLN A 40 3.27 -5.49 1.09
CA GLN A 40 4.19 -5.29 2.22
C GLN A 40 4.44 -6.59 3.01
N MET A 41 4.60 -7.72 2.32
CA MET A 41 4.95 -8.98 2.97
C MET A 41 6.44 -9.01 3.21
N ASP A 42 6.90 -9.21 4.45
CA ASP A 42 8.33 -9.44 4.71
C ASP A 42 8.74 -10.90 4.51
N ALA A 43 10.05 -11.16 4.54
CA ALA A 43 10.61 -12.50 4.37
C ALA A 43 10.11 -13.50 5.42
N GLY A 44 9.95 -13.08 6.69
CA GLY A 44 9.44 -13.94 7.75
C GLY A 44 7.97 -14.27 7.56
N ALA A 45 7.16 -13.26 7.26
CA ALA A 45 5.75 -13.42 6.91
C ALA A 45 5.55 -14.31 5.68
N LEU A 46 6.39 -14.14 4.65
CA LEU A 46 6.34 -15.00 3.45
C LEU A 46 6.69 -16.45 3.78
N ALA A 47 7.69 -16.70 4.63
CA ALA A 47 8.03 -18.06 5.06
C ALA A 47 6.89 -18.74 5.84
N ALA A 48 6.18 -17.97 6.67
CA ALA A 48 5.03 -18.43 7.45
C ALA A 48 3.70 -18.46 6.65
N ALA A 49 3.68 -17.91 5.44
CA ALA A 49 2.46 -17.76 4.65
C ALA A 49 1.85 -19.10 4.23
N LEU A 50 0.64 -19.02 3.65
CA LEU A 50 -0.04 -20.14 3.00
C LEU A 50 0.89 -20.86 1.99
N PRO A 51 0.86 -22.21 1.92
CA PRO A 51 1.74 -22.97 1.04
C PRO A 51 1.71 -22.53 -0.43
N GLU A 52 0.52 -22.24 -0.97
CA GLU A 52 0.39 -21.73 -2.35
C GLU A 52 1.05 -20.36 -2.57
N LEU A 53 1.10 -19.51 -1.53
CA LEU A 53 1.67 -18.16 -1.63
C LEU A 53 3.19 -18.14 -1.47
N ARG A 54 3.77 -19.05 -0.66
CA ARG A 54 5.23 -19.22 -0.54
C ARG A 54 5.89 -19.46 -1.89
N GLY A 55 5.17 -20.16 -2.76
CA GLY A 55 5.66 -20.52 -4.09
C GLY A 55 5.43 -19.44 -5.15
N ALA A 56 4.53 -18.49 -4.88
CA ALA A 56 4.04 -17.53 -5.84
C ALA A 56 4.99 -16.33 -6.04
N PRO A 57 4.82 -15.55 -7.12
CA PRO A 57 5.58 -14.33 -7.36
C PRO A 57 5.12 -13.21 -6.42
N ILE A 58 5.48 -13.29 -5.14
CA ILE A 58 5.22 -12.26 -4.14
C ILE A 58 6.54 -11.59 -3.78
N PHE A 59 6.57 -10.27 -3.92
CA PHE A 59 7.71 -9.45 -3.51
C PHE A 59 7.84 -9.44 -1.98
N ALA A 60 9.02 -9.79 -1.47
CA ALA A 60 9.34 -9.79 -0.05
C ALA A 60 10.09 -8.51 0.35
N TYR A 61 9.70 -7.92 1.47
CA TYR A 61 10.38 -6.80 2.11
C TYR A 61 11.29 -7.28 3.23
N GLU A 62 12.20 -6.41 3.66
CA GLU A 62 12.91 -6.57 4.92
C GLU A 62 11.97 -6.42 6.12
N ASN A 63 11.08 -5.41 6.08
CA ASN A 63 10.08 -5.15 7.10
C ASN A 63 8.69 -5.06 6.47
N GLY A 64 7.73 -5.77 7.07
CA GLY A 64 6.39 -5.94 6.53
C GLY A 64 5.36 -4.96 7.09
N TYR A 65 4.15 -5.03 6.56
CA TYR A 65 2.98 -4.30 7.04
C TYR A 65 1.69 -5.06 6.74
N ASP A 66 0.61 -4.70 7.42
CA ASP A 66 -0.67 -5.43 7.45
C ASP A 66 -1.29 -5.88 6.11
N GLY A 67 -0.90 -5.31 4.96
CA GLY A 67 -1.42 -5.67 3.63
C GLY A 67 -1.33 -7.16 3.33
N HIS A 68 -0.28 -7.84 3.81
CA HIS A 68 -0.06 -9.25 3.54
C HIS A 68 -1.05 -10.15 4.28
N TYR A 69 -1.50 -9.79 5.48
CA TYR A 69 -2.53 -10.53 6.21
C TYR A 69 -3.84 -10.55 5.43
N TYR A 70 -4.26 -9.42 4.86
CA TYR A 70 -5.48 -9.36 4.06
C TYR A 70 -5.36 -10.08 2.72
N ALA A 71 -4.17 -10.13 2.12
CA ALA A 71 -3.92 -10.93 0.93
C ALA A 71 -3.95 -12.44 1.22
N GLN A 72 -3.48 -12.87 2.39
CA GLN A 72 -3.64 -14.27 2.85
C GLN A 72 -5.11 -14.61 3.10
N LEU A 73 -5.89 -13.72 3.74
CA LEU A 73 -7.35 -13.86 3.85
C LEU A 73 -8.04 -13.86 2.50
N ALA A 74 -7.52 -13.13 1.51
CA ALA A 74 -8.05 -13.17 0.15
C ALA A 74 -7.80 -14.53 -0.50
N ALA A 75 -6.63 -15.14 -0.28
CA ALA A 75 -6.29 -16.44 -0.81
C ALA A 75 -7.05 -17.60 -0.15
N ARG A 76 -7.38 -17.47 1.14
CA ARG A 76 -8.21 -18.42 1.89
C ARG A 76 -9.18 -17.65 2.81
N PRO A 77 -10.38 -17.28 2.33
CA PRO A 77 -11.31 -16.45 3.10
C PRO A 77 -12.04 -17.21 4.21
N ALA A 78 -11.96 -18.54 4.22
CA ALA A 78 -12.52 -19.37 5.28
C ALA A 78 -11.61 -19.30 6.52
N VAL A 79 -11.98 -18.48 7.51
CA VAL A 79 -11.17 -18.22 8.71
C VAL A 79 -10.96 -19.44 9.61
N ASN A 80 -11.72 -20.52 9.42
CA ASN A 80 -11.53 -21.80 10.09
C ASN A 80 -10.50 -22.71 9.39
N ASP A 81 -9.89 -22.26 8.29
CA ASP A 81 -8.87 -23.03 7.58
C ASP A 81 -7.60 -23.13 8.47
N PRO A 82 -7.17 -24.34 8.87
CA PRO A 82 -6.00 -24.52 9.72
C PRO A 82 -4.70 -24.00 9.06
N ALA A 83 -4.66 -23.85 7.73
CA ALA A 83 -3.51 -23.30 7.02
C ALA A 83 -3.24 -21.82 7.38
N LEU A 84 -4.24 -21.09 7.91
CA LEU A 84 -4.09 -19.70 8.35
C LEU A 84 -3.43 -19.57 9.72
N ALA A 85 -3.36 -20.63 10.54
CA ALA A 85 -2.91 -20.52 11.92
C ALA A 85 -1.46 -20.03 12.07
N GLY A 86 -0.58 -20.36 11.12
CA GLY A 86 0.84 -19.99 11.16
C GLY A 86 1.16 -18.60 10.59
N GLY A 87 0.27 -18.01 9.78
CA GLY A 87 0.58 -16.83 8.97
C GLY A 87 0.12 -15.48 9.54
N PHE A 88 -0.41 -15.48 10.78
CA PHE A 88 -1.08 -14.32 11.39
C PHE A 88 -0.62 -14.06 12.82
N ASP A 89 -0.44 -12.78 13.14
CA ASP A 89 -0.24 -12.28 14.50
C ASP A 89 -1.53 -12.41 15.34
N ASN A 90 -2.65 -12.00 14.75
CA ASN A 90 -3.96 -12.01 15.37
C ASN A 90 -5.05 -12.14 14.30
N LEU A 91 -5.28 -13.38 13.84
CA LEU A 91 -6.26 -13.70 12.80
C LEU A 91 -7.64 -13.10 13.09
N GLY A 92 -8.10 -13.23 14.35
CA GLY A 92 -9.40 -12.73 14.78
C GLY A 92 -9.55 -11.22 14.66
N TYR A 93 -8.50 -10.44 14.95
CA TYR A 93 -8.48 -8.99 14.76
C TYR A 93 -8.45 -8.60 13.28
N ARG A 94 -7.61 -9.25 12.46
CA ARG A 94 -7.49 -8.94 11.02
C ARG A 94 -8.74 -9.32 10.24
N ALA A 95 -9.33 -10.48 10.56
CA ALA A 95 -10.50 -11.01 9.87
C ALA A 95 -11.76 -10.16 10.07
N ARG A 96 -11.82 -9.23 11.04
CA ARG A 96 -12.95 -8.30 11.19
C ARG A 96 -13.18 -7.45 9.94
N ARG A 97 -12.13 -7.24 9.15
CA ARG A 97 -12.09 -6.37 7.96
C ARG A 97 -12.10 -7.17 6.66
N ILE A 98 -12.96 -8.18 6.58
CA ILE A 98 -12.93 -9.21 5.53
C ILE A 98 -13.36 -8.73 4.14
N LEU A 99 -14.10 -7.62 4.02
CA LEU A 99 -14.81 -7.29 2.79
C LEU A 99 -13.90 -7.19 1.56
N LEU A 100 -12.74 -6.52 1.67
CA LEU A 100 -11.83 -6.37 0.53
C LEU A 100 -11.19 -7.71 0.14
N SER A 101 -10.91 -8.58 1.10
CA SER A 101 -10.40 -9.93 0.86
C SER A 101 -11.43 -10.80 0.14
N TRP A 102 -12.72 -10.71 0.50
CA TRP A 102 -13.79 -11.40 -0.24
C TRP A 102 -13.94 -10.90 -1.67
N VAL A 103 -13.86 -9.59 -1.89
CA VAL A 103 -13.87 -9.03 -3.25
C VAL A 103 -12.69 -9.58 -4.06
N ALA A 104 -11.49 -9.61 -3.47
CA ALA A 104 -10.30 -10.16 -4.10
C ALA A 104 -10.43 -11.65 -4.42
N TRP A 105 -11.01 -12.45 -3.53
CA TRP A 105 -11.30 -13.87 -3.76
C TRP A 105 -12.21 -14.09 -4.96
N VAL A 106 -13.31 -13.32 -5.05
CA VAL A 106 -14.25 -13.38 -6.18
C VAL A 106 -13.58 -12.96 -7.48
N VAL A 107 -12.81 -11.87 -7.46
CA VAL A 107 -12.05 -11.39 -8.63
C VAL A 107 -10.99 -12.40 -9.07
N GLY A 108 -10.37 -13.11 -8.12
CA GLY A 108 -9.44 -14.20 -8.37
C GLY A 108 -10.09 -15.51 -8.84
N GLY A 109 -11.42 -15.55 -8.96
CA GLY A 109 -12.15 -16.76 -9.39
C GLY A 109 -12.03 -17.93 -8.43
N GLY A 110 -11.71 -17.68 -7.15
CA GLY A 110 -11.47 -18.72 -6.16
C GLY A 110 -10.08 -19.37 -6.23
N ASP A 111 -9.15 -18.87 -7.05
CA ASP A 111 -7.75 -19.28 -6.99
C ASP A 111 -6.98 -18.41 -5.97
N GLY A 112 -6.26 -19.05 -5.04
CA GLY A 112 -5.61 -18.36 -3.93
C GLY A 112 -4.51 -17.38 -4.39
N VAL A 113 -3.71 -17.77 -5.38
CA VAL A 113 -2.63 -16.93 -5.91
C VAL A 113 -3.21 -15.76 -6.71
N ALA A 114 -4.21 -16.01 -7.56
CA ALA A 114 -4.92 -14.99 -8.31
C ALA A 114 -5.63 -13.99 -7.37
N ALA A 115 -6.25 -14.47 -6.29
CA ALA A 115 -6.89 -13.62 -5.28
C ALA A 115 -5.89 -12.72 -4.56
N ALA A 116 -4.74 -13.24 -4.12
CA ALA A 116 -3.69 -12.42 -3.52
C ALA A 116 -3.13 -11.36 -4.50
N ARG A 117 -2.98 -11.72 -5.78
CA ARG A 117 -2.58 -10.77 -6.84
C ARG A 117 -3.67 -9.74 -7.14
N ALA A 118 -4.94 -10.14 -7.09
CA ALA A 118 -6.09 -9.24 -7.22
C ALA A 118 -6.09 -8.21 -6.09
N TYR A 119 -5.95 -8.69 -4.85
CA TYR A 119 -5.86 -7.84 -3.67
C TYR A 119 -4.78 -6.76 -3.81
N ALA A 120 -3.63 -7.12 -4.37
CA ALA A 120 -2.51 -6.20 -4.56
C ALA A 120 -2.83 -4.98 -5.45
N TRP A 121 -3.74 -5.09 -6.44
CA TRP A 121 -4.09 -3.97 -7.31
C TRP A 121 -5.47 -3.38 -7.03
N LEU A 122 -6.34 -4.04 -6.25
CA LEU A 122 -7.71 -3.56 -5.99
C LEU A 122 -7.75 -2.14 -5.40
N ASN A 123 -6.80 -1.78 -4.53
CA ASN A 123 -6.75 -0.42 -3.99
C ASN A 123 -6.50 0.66 -5.05
N LEU A 124 -5.86 0.34 -6.19
CA LEU A 124 -5.75 1.28 -7.32
C LEU A 124 -7.12 1.54 -7.96
N VAL A 125 -7.95 0.49 -8.08
CA VAL A 125 -9.32 0.62 -8.59
C VAL A 125 -10.20 1.38 -7.60
N LEU A 126 -10.06 1.11 -6.30
CA LEU A 126 -10.77 1.87 -5.26
C LEU A 126 -10.35 3.34 -5.24
N TRP A 127 -9.08 3.63 -5.46
CA TRP A 127 -8.58 5.00 -5.57
C TRP A 127 -9.19 5.73 -6.76
N ALA A 128 -9.26 5.07 -7.93
CA ALA A 128 -9.93 5.61 -9.12
C ALA A 128 -11.45 5.81 -8.90
N GLY A 129 -12.10 4.85 -8.23
CA GLY A 129 -13.51 4.95 -7.83
C GLY A 129 -13.76 6.12 -6.88
N LEU A 130 -12.88 6.33 -5.91
CA LEU A 130 -12.94 7.49 -5.02
C LEU A 130 -12.72 8.78 -5.80
N ALA A 131 -11.74 8.86 -6.70
CA ALA A 131 -11.50 10.02 -7.54
C ALA A 131 -12.75 10.42 -8.35
N ALA A 132 -13.46 9.43 -8.92
CA ALA A 132 -14.70 9.63 -9.66
C ALA A 132 -15.85 10.12 -8.77
N LEU A 133 -16.04 9.50 -7.60
CA LEU A 133 -17.05 9.92 -6.62
C LEU A 133 -16.78 11.33 -6.10
N LEU A 134 -15.53 11.63 -5.75
CA LEU A 134 -15.11 12.97 -5.35
C LEU A 134 -15.30 13.98 -6.48
N GLY A 135 -15.21 13.58 -7.75
CA GLY A 135 -15.57 14.42 -8.89
C GLY A 135 -17.04 14.82 -8.92
N ARG A 136 -17.94 14.02 -8.32
CA ARG A 136 -19.36 14.36 -8.12
C ARG A 136 -19.59 15.22 -6.88
N ILE A 137 -18.85 14.97 -5.79
CA ILE A 137 -18.93 15.74 -4.55
C ILE A 137 -18.33 17.15 -4.71
N PHE A 138 -17.23 17.27 -5.46
CA PHE A 138 -16.49 18.49 -5.75
C PHE A 138 -16.57 18.83 -7.24
N PRO A 139 -17.69 19.41 -7.73
CA PRO A 139 -17.82 19.75 -9.14
C PRO A 139 -16.68 20.69 -9.58
N CYS A 140 -16.07 20.44 -10.74
CA CYS A 140 -14.87 21.15 -11.24
C CYS A 140 -15.15 22.61 -11.65
N MET A 141 -15.68 23.42 -10.75
CA MET A 141 -16.09 24.80 -11.02
C MET A 141 -15.05 25.84 -10.64
N GLY A 142 -14.03 25.46 -9.85
CA GLY A 142 -12.97 26.36 -9.40
C GLY A 142 -11.78 25.68 -8.74
N TRP A 143 -10.82 26.51 -8.33
CA TRP A 143 -9.62 26.06 -7.62
C TRP A 143 -9.91 25.50 -6.23
N ARG A 144 -10.93 26.01 -5.56
CA ARG A 144 -11.33 25.58 -4.23
C ARG A 144 -11.77 24.12 -4.20
N GLU A 145 -12.66 23.75 -5.11
CA GLU A 145 -13.15 22.37 -5.27
C GLU A 145 -12.02 21.47 -5.74
N THR A 146 -11.12 21.99 -6.58
CA THR A 146 -9.93 21.24 -7.03
C THR A 146 -8.96 20.99 -5.88
N LEU A 147 -8.66 21.98 -5.04
CA LEU A 147 -7.83 21.83 -3.85
C LEU A 147 -8.46 20.88 -2.83
N ALA A 148 -9.78 20.95 -2.62
CA ALA A 148 -10.49 20.03 -1.74
C ALA A 148 -10.45 18.58 -2.28
N TRP A 149 -10.63 18.41 -3.58
CA TRP A 149 -10.51 17.12 -4.25
C TRP A 149 -9.10 16.55 -4.13
N VAL A 150 -8.05 17.37 -4.38
CA VAL A 150 -6.64 16.98 -4.20
C VAL A 150 -6.36 16.63 -2.74
N GLY A 151 -6.84 17.48 -1.82
CA GLY A 151 -6.64 17.35 -0.39
C GLY A 151 -7.08 15.99 0.17
N VAL A 152 -8.22 15.48 -0.30
CA VAL A 152 -8.68 14.14 0.07
C VAL A 152 -7.90 13.06 -0.68
N LEU A 153 -7.86 13.13 -2.01
CA LEU A 153 -7.38 12.04 -2.86
C LEU A 153 -5.87 11.76 -2.73
N PHE A 154 -5.09 12.79 -2.40
CA PHE A 154 -3.64 12.71 -2.23
C PHE A 154 -3.21 12.73 -0.77
N SER A 155 -4.15 12.74 0.18
CA SER A 155 -3.83 12.68 1.61
C SER A 155 -3.01 11.43 1.94
N ALA A 156 -2.17 11.53 2.98
CA ALA A 156 -1.44 10.41 3.55
C ALA A 156 -2.32 9.19 3.79
N GLY A 157 -3.53 9.39 4.33
CA GLY A 157 -4.44 8.30 4.60
C GLY A 157 -4.82 7.51 3.33
N VAL A 158 -5.20 8.21 2.25
CA VAL A 158 -5.61 7.57 0.99
C VAL A 158 -4.42 6.89 0.33
N LEU A 159 -3.30 7.61 0.19
CA LEU A 159 -2.13 7.08 -0.50
C LEU A 159 -1.46 5.95 0.30
N HIS A 160 -1.37 6.03 1.62
CA HIS A 160 -0.87 4.91 2.42
C HIS A 160 -1.77 3.68 2.31
N SER A 161 -3.08 3.87 2.22
CA SER A 161 -4.01 2.75 2.04
C SER A 161 -3.75 1.99 0.75
N VAL A 162 -3.40 2.69 -0.33
CA VAL A 162 -2.99 2.05 -1.58
C VAL A 162 -1.62 1.40 -1.44
N ARG A 163 -0.63 2.15 -0.95
CA ARG A 163 0.78 1.71 -0.87
C ARG A 163 0.98 0.49 0.02
N LEU A 164 0.14 0.35 1.04
CA LEU A 164 0.23 -0.70 2.07
C LEU A 164 -0.89 -1.75 1.95
N GLY A 165 -1.73 -1.70 0.92
CA GLY A 165 -2.76 -2.73 0.70
C GLY A 165 -3.83 -2.78 1.81
N LEU A 166 -4.29 -1.63 2.30
CA LEU A 166 -5.16 -1.55 3.48
C LEU A 166 -6.63 -1.36 3.12
N THR A 167 -7.52 -1.74 4.04
CA THR A 167 -8.99 -1.71 3.84
C THR A 167 -9.62 -0.32 4.04
N ASP A 168 -8.84 0.64 4.54
CA ASP A 168 -9.31 1.98 4.91
C ASP A 168 -9.86 2.78 3.72
N LEU A 169 -9.29 2.57 2.53
CA LEU A 169 -9.74 3.22 1.31
C LEU A 169 -11.11 2.71 0.86
N LEU A 170 -11.35 1.39 0.98
CA LEU A 170 -12.67 0.82 0.75
C LEU A 170 -13.68 1.39 1.73
N ALA A 171 -13.34 1.44 3.02
CA ALA A 171 -14.19 2.01 4.05
C ALA A 171 -14.53 3.49 3.75
N LEU A 172 -13.53 4.30 3.37
CA LEU A 172 -13.76 5.70 2.97
C LEU A 172 -14.67 5.81 1.75
N LEU A 173 -14.45 5.00 0.71
CA LEU A 173 -15.27 5.02 -0.51
C LEU A 173 -16.74 4.72 -0.18
N LEU A 174 -16.99 3.71 0.66
CA LEU A 174 -18.33 3.32 1.10
C LEU A 174 -18.99 4.40 1.96
N VAL A 175 -18.26 4.99 2.92
CA VAL A 175 -18.76 6.10 3.74
C VAL A 175 -19.07 7.32 2.89
N ALA A 176 -18.16 7.74 2.01
CA ALA A 176 -18.36 8.86 1.10
C ALA A 176 -19.59 8.65 0.20
N GLY A 177 -19.72 7.45 -0.36
CA GLY A 177 -20.87 7.05 -1.17
C GLY A 177 -22.17 7.06 -0.37
N ALA A 178 -22.13 6.59 0.88
CA ALA A 178 -23.29 6.59 1.76
C ALA A 178 -23.77 8.00 2.09
N VAL A 179 -22.87 8.92 2.45
CA VAL A 179 -23.26 10.32 2.73
C VAL A 179 -23.80 10.98 1.47
N PHE A 180 -23.16 10.79 0.32
CA PHE A 180 -23.63 11.29 -0.96
C PHE A 180 -25.03 10.76 -1.31
N LEU A 181 -25.29 9.46 -1.16
CA LEU A 181 -26.61 8.87 -1.41
C LEU A 181 -27.65 9.34 -0.39
N ALA A 182 -27.24 9.49 0.87
CA ALA A 182 -28.10 10.03 1.89
C ALA A 182 -28.57 11.43 1.45
N GLU A 183 -27.66 12.36 1.11
CA GLU A 183 -28.00 13.72 0.66
C GLU A 183 -29.04 13.73 -0.45
N ASN A 184 -28.99 12.74 -1.35
CA ASN A 184 -29.95 12.53 -2.44
C ASN A 184 -31.22 11.74 -2.02
N ASN A 185 -31.54 11.71 -0.73
CA ASN A 185 -32.68 11.00 -0.12
C ASN A 185 -32.73 9.47 -0.35
N ARG A 186 -31.63 8.85 -0.76
CA ARG A 186 -31.54 7.38 -0.95
C ARG A 186 -31.03 6.67 0.31
N ARG A 187 -31.78 6.79 1.41
CA ARG A 187 -31.36 6.32 2.75
C ARG A 187 -31.11 4.82 2.85
N GLY A 188 -31.92 3.99 2.18
CA GLY A 188 -31.72 2.53 2.18
C GLY A 188 -30.40 2.11 1.55
N ALA A 189 -30.06 2.70 0.40
CA ALA A 189 -28.76 2.45 -0.24
C ALA A 189 -27.59 2.99 0.60
N ALA A 190 -27.76 4.15 1.25
CA ALA A 190 -26.77 4.67 2.18
C ALA A 190 -26.54 3.74 3.39
N ALA A 191 -27.61 3.19 3.97
CA ALA A 191 -27.52 2.22 5.06
C ALA A 191 -26.81 0.93 4.62
N ALA A 192 -27.12 0.42 3.42
CA ALA A 192 -26.43 -0.75 2.86
C ALA A 192 -24.92 -0.50 2.69
N LEU A 193 -24.52 0.67 2.16
CA LEU A 193 -23.11 1.02 2.03
C LEU A 193 -22.40 1.17 3.39
N LEU A 194 -23.05 1.75 4.41
CA LEU A 194 -22.48 1.83 5.76
C LEU A 194 -22.35 0.46 6.41
N GLY A 195 -23.33 -0.43 6.22
CA GLY A 195 -23.27 -1.81 6.73
C GLY A 195 -22.14 -2.62 6.11
N LEU A 196 -21.94 -2.50 4.79
CA LEU A 196 -20.75 -3.05 4.12
C LEU A 196 -19.48 -2.37 4.61
N GLY A 197 -19.52 -1.05 4.84
CA GLY A 197 -18.41 -0.28 5.39
C GLY A 197 -17.89 -0.85 6.70
N GLY A 198 -18.77 -1.33 7.57
CA GLY A 198 -18.40 -1.99 8.83
C GLY A 198 -17.52 -3.24 8.62
N LEU A 199 -17.72 -3.99 7.54
CA LEU A 199 -16.91 -5.16 7.16
C LEU A 199 -15.58 -4.78 6.47
N ALA A 200 -15.42 -3.53 6.04
CA ALA A 200 -14.13 -3.01 5.59
C ALA A 200 -13.34 -2.40 6.75
N ARG A 201 -14.03 -1.66 7.62
CA ARG A 201 -13.50 -1.09 8.85
C ARG A 201 -14.61 -0.75 9.82
N GLU A 202 -14.46 -1.16 11.07
CA GLU A 202 -15.49 -1.03 12.11
C GLU A 202 -15.87 0.44 12.36
N THR A 203 -14.88 1.34 12.32
CA THR A 203 -15.11 2.78 12.51
C THR A 203 -15.99 3.40 11.43
N ALA A 204 -16.16 2.77 10.25
CA ALA A 204 -17.07 3.24 9.21
C ALA A 204 -18.52 3.34 9.69
N LEU A 205 -18.90 2.55 10.71
CA LEU A 205 -20.24 2.61 11.32
C LEU A 205 -20.50 3.93 12.06
N LEU A 206 -19.47 4.70 12.41
CA LEU A 206 -19.67 6.07 12.90
C LEU A 206 -20.40 6.94 11.85
N GLY A 207 -20.34 6.58 10.57
CA GLY A 207 -21.09 7.24 9.50
C GLY A 207 -22.62 7.14 9.64
N VAL A 208 -23.16 6.27 10.52
CA VAL A 208 -24.61 6.17 10.80
C VAL A 208 -25.22 7.51 11.24
N VAL A 209 -24.44 8.39 11.86
CA VAL A 209 -24.89 9.75 12.25
C VAL A 209 -25.42 10.58 11.07
N THR A 210 -25.02 10.24 9.85
CA THR A 210 -25.49 10.90 8.62
C THR A 210 -26.93 10.53 8.24
N LEU A 211 -27.47 9.45 8.80
CA LEU A 211 -28.85 9.00 8.58
C LEU A 211 -29.84 9.63 9.58
N TRP A 212 -29.34 10.30 10.62
CA TRP A 212 -30.19 10.98 11.59
C TRP A 212 -31.00 12.11 10.94
N PRO A 213 -32.23 12.34 11.39
CA PRO A 213 -33.04 13.41 10.83
C PRO A 213 -32.47 14.81 11.19
N PRO A 214 -32.63 15.82 10.33
CA PRO A 214 -32.24 17.20 10.64
C PRO A 214 -33.29 17.92 11.50
N GLY A 215 -32.88 19.00 12.18
CA GLY A 215 -33.78 19.95 12.85
C GLY A 215 -34.48 19.41 14.10
N LYS A 216 -35.79 19.64 14.21
CA LYS A 216 -36.68 19.16 15.28
C LYS A 216 -37.51 17.96 14.77
N PRO A 217 -36.93 16.75 14.73
CA PRO A 217 -37.60 15.57 14.17
C PRO A 217 -38.77 15.08 15.02
N SER A 218 -39.77 14.49 14.36
CA SER A 218 -40.81 13.71 15.03
C SER A 218 -40.26 12.42 15.62
N LEU A 219 -40.95 11.85 16.63
CA LEU A 219 -40.62 10.54 17.20
C LEU A 219 -40.53 9.46 16.12
N GLN A 220 -41.45 9.45 15.15
CA GLN A 220 -41.44 8.51 14.03
C GLN A 220 -40.16 8.61 13.18
N SER A 221 -39.62 9.82 13.01
CA SER A 221 -38.36 10.03 12.28
C SER A 221 -37.16 9.46 13.03
N TRP A 222 -37.15 9.56 14.36
CA TRP A 222 -36.15 8.93 15.21
C TRP A 222 -36.24 7.41 15.18
N VAL A 223 -37.45 6.84 15.28
CA VAL A 223 -37.65 5.37 15.19
C VAL A 223 -37.14 4.85 13.84
N ARG A 224 -37.45 5.53 12.73
CA ARG A 224 -36.92 5.16 11.41
C ARG A 224 -35.40 5.25 11.36
N ALA A 225 -34.79 6.29 11.93
CA ALA A 225 -33.34 6.44 11.98
C ALA A 225 -32.67 5.35 12.83
N ALA A 226 -33.28 4.96 13.94
CA ALA A 226 -32.84 3.84 14.76
C ALA A 226 -32.92 2.51 14.00
N GLY A 227 -34.01 2.29 13.24
CA GLY A 227 -34.13 1.13 12.35
C GLY A 227 -33.01 1.05 11.30
N TRP A 228 -32.67 2.18 10.66
CA TRP A 228 -31.53 2.23 9.74
C TRP A 228 -30.19 2.00 10.45
N ALA A 229 -30.00 2.59 11.63
CA ALA A 229 -28.80 2.38 12.43
C ALA A 229 -28.60 0.90 12.78
N ALA A 230 -29.67 0.23 13.21
CA ALA A 230 -29.66 -1.21 13.48
C ALA A 230 -29.27 -2.00 12.23
N LEU A 231 -29.86 -1.68 11.07
CA LEU A 231 -29.55 -2.36 9.81
C LEU A 231 -28.07 -2.20 9.40
N CYS A 232 -27.46 -1.03 9.64
CA CYS A 232 -26.03 -0.83 9.38
C CYS A 232 -25.14 -1.72 10.26
N VAL A 233 -25.55 -2.03 11.49
CA VAL A 233 -24.72 -2.82 12.43
C VAL A 233 -24.81 -4.32 12.15
N VAL A 234 -25.93 -4.80 11.60
CA VAL A 234 -26.19 -6.23 11.40
C VAL A 234 -25.07 -6.97 10.67
N PRO A 235 -24.53 -6.52 9.52
CA PRO A 235 -23.48 -7.26 8.81
C PRO A 235 -22.23 -7.50 9.66
N LEU A 236 -21.73 -6.46 10.33
CA LEU A 236 -20.55 -6.58 11.18
C LEU A 236 -20.86 -7.43 12.42
N ALA A 237 -22.02 -7.25 13.07
CA ALA A 237 -22.38 -8.03 14.24
C ALA A 237 -22.49 -9.53 13.92
N ALA A 238 -23.14 -9.88 12.81
CA ALA A 238 -23.23 -11.26 12.33
C ALA A 238 -21.84 -11.84 12.04
N TRP A 239 -20.97 -11.06 11.41
CA TRP A 239 -19.60 -11.49 11.12
C TRP A 239 -18.75 -11.68 12.38
N LEU A 240 -18.81 -10.75 13.33
CA LEU A 240 -18.10 -10.87 14.61
C LEU A 240 -18.61 -12.04 15.44
N TRP A 241 -19.91 -12.32 15.40
CA TRP A 241 -20.48 -13.51 16.03
C TRP A 241 -19.93 -14.80 15.41
N TYR A 242 -19.84 -14.86 14.08
CA TYR A 242 -19.21 -15.96 13.36
C TYR A 242 -17.71 -16.11 13.70
N LEU A 243 -16.95 -15.01 13.71
CA LEU A 243 -15.54 -15.04 14.12
C LEU A 243 -15.38 -15.58 15.53
N ARG A 244 -16.26 -15.17 16.46
CA ARG A 244 -16.21 -15.64 17.84
C ARG A 244 -16.61 -17.11 17.98
N SER A 245 -17.56 -17.60 17.19
CA SER A 245 -17.96 -19.01 17.24
C SER A 245 -16.90 -19.94 16.66
N VAL A 246 -16.09 -19.47 15.71
CA VAL A 246 -15.05 -20.25 15.04
C VAL A 246 -13.68 -20.12 15.73
N LEU A 247 -13.27 -18.91 16.09
CA LEU A 247 -11.92 -18.61 16.60
C LEU A 247 -11.88 -18.44 18.12
N GLY A 248 -13.03 -18.41 18.78
CA GLY A 248 -13.13 -18.07 20.21
C GLY A 248 -12.98 -16.57 20.49
N PRO A 249 -12.67 -16.19 21.74
CA PRO A 249 -12.45 -14.79 22.11
C PRO A 249 -11.29 -14.17 21.31
N THR A 250 -11.49 -12.95 20.80
CA THR A 250 -10.48 -12.23 20.02
C THR A 250 -10.05 -10.96 20.75
N GLU A 251 -8.79 -10.56 20.62
CA GLU A 251 -8.30 -9.38 21.34
C GLU A 251 -9.02 -8.09 20.89
N PRO A 252 -9.44 -7.23 21.83
CA PRO A 252 -10.20 -6.03 21.49
C PRO A 252 -9.32 -4.89 20.94
N GLY A 253 -8.00 -4.97 21.07
CA GLY A 253 -7.06 -3.91 20.64
C GLY A 253 -7.07 -2.70 21.56
N LEU A 254 -6.85 -2.91 22.87
CA LEU A 254 -6.96 -1.88 23.91
C LEU A 254 -6.04 -0.67 23.69
N GLY A 255 -4.87 -0.85 23.08
CA GLY A 255 -3.93 0.24 22.78
C GLY A 255 -4.43 1.26 21.75
N ASN A 256 -5.56 0.98 21.08
CA ASN A 256 -6.15 1.89 20.09
C ASN A 256 -6.85 3.10 20.72
N PHE A 257 -7.17 3.06 22.02
CA PHE A 257 -7.87 4.12 22.72
C PHE A 257 -7.11 4.53 23.99
N ALA A 258 -7.21 5.80 24.36
CA ALA A 258 -6.63 6.36 25.57
C ALA A 258 -7.55 7.41 26.19
N ALA A 259 -7.14 7.95 27.34
CA ALA A 259 -7.80 9.11 27.91
C ALA A 259 -7.88 10.25 26.86
N PRO A 260 -8.98 11.04 26.84
CA PRO A 260 -9.15 12.12 25.90
C PRO A 260 -7.91 13.04 25.86
N LEU A 261 -7.52 13.45 24.66
CA LEU A 261 -6.37 14.28 24.32
C LEU A 261 -4.98 13.67 24.60
N ALA A 262 -4.86 12.57 25.35
CA ALA A 262 -3.57 12.02 25.74
C ALA A 262 -2.73 11.57 24.54
N GLY A 263 -3.30 10.79 23.62
CA GLY A 263 -2.59 10.34 22.42
C GLY A 263 -2.24 11.49 21.47
N TRP A 264 -3.14 12.46 21.32
CA TRP A 264 -2.90 13.66 20.50
C TRP A 264 -1.76 14.52 21.06
N ALA A 265 -1.78 14.83 22.36
CA ALA A 265 -0.72 15.60 23.02
C ALA A 265 0.62 14.84 23.02
N GLY A 266 0.58 13.54 23.27
CA GLY A 266 1.76 12.67 23.20
C GLY A 266 2.41 12.70 21.82
N LYS A 267 1.61 12.69 20.74
CA LYS A 267 2.13 12.76 19.38
C LYS A 267 2.80 14.10 19.06
N TRP A 268 2.23 15.23 19.50
CA TRP A 268 2.89 16.54 19.36
C TRP A 268 4.25 16.57 20.07
N ALA A 269 4.30 16.08 21.31
CA ALA A 269 5.55 16.01 22.07
C ALA A 269 6.59 15.12 21.35
N GLU A 270 6.16 13.95 20.86
CA GLU A 270 7.02 13.04 20.10
C GLU A 270 7.60 13.71 18.84
N MET A 271 6.76 14.36 18.02
CA MET A 271 7.22 14.97 16.77
C MET A 271 8.17 16.15 17.02
N ILE A 272 7.92 16.96 18.04
CA ILE A 272 8.81 18.08 18.41
C ILE A 272 10.17 17.55 18.86
N LEU A 273 10.20 16.47 19.65
CA LEU A 273 11.44 15.83 20.09
C LEU A 273 12.20 15.25 18.90
N ARG A 274 11.52 14.51 18.01
CA ARG A 274 12.13 13.87 16.84
C ARG A 274 12.73 14.84 15.83
N LEU A 275 12.26 16.08 15.75
CA LEU A 275 12.92 17.11 14.93
C LEU A 275 14.40 17.32 15.31
N ARG A 276 14.78 16.98 16.55
CA ARG A 276 16.15 17.12 17.05
C ARG A 276 16.94 15.81 17.00
N THR A 277 16.28 14.66 17.06
CA THR A 277 16.94 13.36 17.26
C THR A 277 16.94 12.45 16.03
N GLU A 278 15.98 12.61 15.10
CA GLU A 278 15.87 11.75 13.93
C GLU A 278 16.78 12.27 12.78
N PRO A 279 17.68 11.45 12.23
CA PRO A 279 18.52 11.84 11.09
C PRO A 279 17.70 12.15 9.83
N ASP A 280 16.63 11.38 9.58
CA ASP A 280 15.73 11.61 8.44
C ASP A 280 14.72 12.73 8.76
N ARG A 281 15.14 13.97 8.47
CA ARG A 281 14.32 15.16 8.67
C ARG A 281 13.05 15.19 7.80
N TYR A 282 13.06 14.55 6.63
CA TYR A 282 11.90 14.57 5.73
C TYR A 282 10.77 13.70 6.28
N LEU A 283 11.12 12.53 6.84
CA LEU A 283 10.16 11.64 7.49
C LEU A 283 9.47 12.32 8.67
N VAL A 284 10.23 12.99 9.55
CA VAL A 284 9.65 13.70 10.70
C VAL A 284 8.82 14.90 10.27
N LEU A 285 9.33 15.72 9.35
CA LEU A 285 8.63 16.92 8.90
C LEU A 285 7.27 16.55 8.27
N THR A 286 7.23 15.53 7.42
CA THR A 286 5.97 15.09 6.81
C THR A 286 5.01 14.48 7.82
N GLY A 287 5.52 13.77 8.84
CA GLY A 287 4.73 13.31 9.99
C GLY A 287 4.11 14.46 10.79
N LEU A 288 4.90 15.48 11.12
CA LEU A 288 4.47 16.68 11.83
C LEU A 288 3.41 17.45 11.04
N LEU A 289 3.63 17.66 9.74
CA LEU A 289 2.69 18.36 8.87
C LEU A 289 1.37 17.58 8.72
N ALA A 290 1.42 16.25 8.66
CA ALA A 290 0.21 15.44 8.66
C ALA A 290 -0.58 15.58 9.97
N HIS A 291 0.10 15.57 11.11
CA HIS A 291 -0.52 15.76 12.42
C HIS A 291 -1.11 17.17 12.62
N ALA A 292 -0.38 18.20 12.16
CA ALA A 292 -0.86 19.58 12.12
C ALA A 292 -2.14 19.70 11.29
N GLY A 293 -2.17 19.09 10.09
CA GLY A 293 -3.34 19.12 9.22
C GLY A 293 -4.57 18.46 9.85
N LEU A 294 -4.42 17.30 10.49
CA LEU A 294 -5.52 16.65 11.22
C LEU A 294 -6.05 17.55 12.35
N THR A 295 -5.16 18.25 13.07
CA THR A 295 -5.54 19.21 14.12
C THR A 295 -6.34 20.38 13.52
N VAL A 296 -5.88 20.95 12.41
CA VAL A 296 -6.59 22.03 11.69
C VAL A 296 -7.98 21.57 11.23
N GLN A 297 -8.11 20.36 10.69
CA GLN A 297 -9.39 19.80 10.27
C GLN A 297 -10.38 19.67 11.45
N ALA A 298 -9.93 19.16 12.59
CA ALA A 298 -10.77 19.04 13.78
C ALA A 298 -11.19 20.41 14.33
N VAL A 299 -10.23 21.33 14.50
CA VAL A 299 -10.50 22.71 14.95
C VAL A 299 -11.50 23.40 14.03
N PHE A 300 -11.34 23.25 12.71
CA PHE A 300 -12.25 23.85 11.74
C PHE A 300 -13.71 23.44 11.96
N LEU A 301 -13.96 22.15 12.22
CA LEU A 301 -15.30 21.60 12.41
C LEU A 301 -15.91 21.99 13.76
N LEU A 302 -15.10 21.92 14.82
CA LEU A 302 -15.53 22.28 16.17
C LEU A 302 -15.86 23.78 16.27
N ALA A 303 -15.11 24.62 15.55
CA ALA A 303 -15.36 26.06 15.51
C ALA A 303 -16.57 26.48 14.64
N ARG A 304 -17.14 25.56 13.85
CA ARG A 304 -18.24 25.85 12.90
C ARG A 304 -19.36 24.83 13.00
N PRO A 305 -20.11 24.80 14.11
CA PRO A 305 -21.16 23.82 14.33
C PRO A 305 -22.27 23.93 13.29
N GLN A 306 -22.54 22.82 12.57
CA GLN A 306 -23.64 22.71 11.62
C GLN A 306 -24.41 21.40 11.86
N PRO A 307 -25.13 21.24 12.99
CA PRO A 307 -25.78 19.99 13.36
C PRO A 307 -26.90 19.54 12.41
N ALA A 308 -27.34 20.40 11.47
CA ALA A 308 -28.25 20.02 10.41
C ALA A 308 -27.54 19.40 9.18
N ASP A 309 -26.26 19.71 8.98
CA ASP A 309 -25.46 19.23 7.85
C ASP A 309 -24.88 17.83 8.15
N ARG A 310 -25.04 16.91 7.21
CA ARG A 310 -24.63 15.51 7.38
C ARG A 310 -23.12 15.32 7.30
N TRP A 311 -22.43 16.10 6.47
CA TRP A 311 -20.97 16.12 6.43
C TRP A 311 -20.41 16.66 7.73
N TRP A 312 -21.05 17.67 8.34
CA TRP A 312 -20.62 18.16 9.65
C TRP A 312 -20.77 17.11 10.73
N ARG A 313 -21.89 16.37 10.78
CA ARG A 313 -22.08 15.28 11.76
C ARG A 313 -21.02 14.19 11.60
N LEU A 314 -20.71 13.80 10.36
CA LEU A 314 -19.64 12.86 10.07
C LEU A 314 -18.30 13.40 10.58
N GLY A 315 -17.96 14.64 10.25
CA GLY A 315 -16.73 15.27 10.71
C GLY A 315 -16.65 15.35 12.24
N ALA A 316 -17.75 15.73 12.91
CA ALA A 316 -17.82 15.91 14.35
C ALA A 316 -17.60 14.58 15.11
N VAL A 317 -18.19 13.47 14.64
CA VAL A 317 -17.98 12.16 15.29
C VAL A 317 -16.53 11.67 15.11
N TYR A 318 -15.91 11.92 13.95
CA TYR A 318 -14.50 11.58 13.75
C TYR A 318 -13.54 12.55 14.43
N ALA A 319 -13.93 13.80 14.65
CA ALA A 319 -13.20 14.71 15.54
C ALA A 319 -13.25 14.19 16.98
N GLY A 320 -14.41 13.72 17.45
CA GLY A 320 -14.52 13.02 18.73
C GLY A 320 -13.63 11.78 18.81
N LEU A 321 -13.60 10.96 17.75
CA LEU A 321 -12.70 9.81 17.64
C LEU A 321 -11.23 10.23 17.79
N LEU A 322 -10.79 11.27 17.07
CA LEU A 322 -9.42 11.82 17.14
C LEU A 322 -9.00 12.07 18.60
N LEU A 323 -9.89 12.64 19.42
CA LEU A 323 -9.58 12.99 20.80
C LEU A 323 -9.31 11.77 21.68
N VAL A 324 -9.86 10.60 21.36
CA VAL A 324 -9.73 9.39 22.19
C VAL A 324 -8.78 8.34 21.61
N LEU A 325 -8.15 8.61 20.47
CA LEU A 325 -7.18 7.70 19.85
C LEU A 325 -5.94 7.52 20.75
N GLY A 326 -5.58 6.26 20.98
CA GLY A 326 -4.45 5.84 21.80
C GLY A 326 -3.12 5.74 21.04
N PRO A 327 -2.01 5.47 21.74
CA PRO A 327 -0.66 5.49 21.19
C PRO A 327 -0.46 4.60 19.95
N ALA A 328 -1.06 3.41 19.91
CA ALA A 328 -0.91 2.47 18.80
C ALA A 328 -1.41 3.04 17.46
N VAL A 329 -2.36 3.99 17.49
CA VAL A 329 -2.89 4.63 16.29
C VAL A 329 -2.01 5.80 15.83
N TRP A 330 -1.33 6.45 16.78
CA TRP A 330 -0.43 7.58 16.52
C TRP A 330 1.00 7.16 16.19
N GLU A 331 1.37 5.92 16.50
CA GLU A 331 2.71 5.37 16.27
C GLU A 331 3.11 5.40 14.79
N GLY A 332 4.38 5.73 14.53
CA GLY A 332 4.96 5.84 13.18
C GLY A 332 4.87 7.24 12.55
N HIS A 333 5.32 7.36 11.30
CA HIS A 333 5.38 8.62 10.54
C HIS A 333 4.70 8.43 9.18
N PRO A 334 3.49 8.98 8.95
CA PRO A 334 2.62 9.78 9.82
C PRO A 334 1.65 8.95 10.69
N GLY A 335 1.90 7.65 10.84
CA GLY A 335 1.11 6.72 11.66
C GLY A 335 -0.28 6.38 11.11
N ALA A 336 -0.99 5.49 11.80
CA ALA A 336 -2.30 4.99 11.35
C ALA A 336 -3.42 6.03 11.44
N ALA A 337 -3.28 7.05 12.29
CA ALA A 337 -4.28 8.11 12.52
C ALA A 337 -4.76 8.77 11.22
N THR A 338 -3.85 9.06 10.28
CA THR A 338 -4.20 9.65 8.98
C THR A 338 -5.16 8.79 8.16
N ARG A 339 -5.11 7.46 8.32
CA ARG A 339 -6.01 6.50 7.68
C ARG A 339 -7.32 6.35 8.45
N VAL A 340 -7.26 6.31 9.78
CA VAL A 340 -8.43 6.16 10.66
C VAL A 340 -9.37 7.36 10.51
N LEU A 341 -8.80 8.55 10.35
CA LEU A 341 -9.49 9.83 10.31
C LEU A 341 -9.77 10.30 8.87
N LEU A 342 -9.71 9.42 7.88
CA LEU A 342 -10.04 9.78 6.49
C LEU A 342 -11.44 10.44 6.35
N PRO A 343 -12.49 9.99 7.05
CA PRO A 343 -13.79 10.66 7.01
C PRO A 343 -13.79 12.08 7.61
N LEU A 344 -12.90 12.37 8.58
CA LEU A 344 -12.67 13.73 9.08
C LEU A 344 -12.11 14.63 7.96
N ALA A 345 -11.08 14.16 7.26
CA ALA A 345 -10.47 14.87 6.15
C ALA A 345 -11.47 15.12 5.00
N LEU A 346 -12.32 14.14 4.70
CA LEU A 346 -13.39 14.28 3.71
C LEU A 346 -14.42 15.34 4.14
N ALA A 347 -14.97 15.22 5.36
CA ALA A 347 -15.96 16.17 5.88
C ALA A 347 -15.43 17.60 5.92
N PHE A 348 -14.19 17.78 6.39
CA PHE A 348 -13.50 19.06 6.39
C PHE A 348 -13.46 19.66 4.98
N ASN A 349 -12.98 18.90 3.98
CA ASN A 349 -12.82 19.40 2.61
C ASN A 349 -14.17 19.73 1.96
N VAL A 350 -15.22 18.95 2.22
CA VAL A 350 -16.59 19.25 1.75
C VAL A 350 -17.09 20.57 2.31
N LEU A 351 -17.02 20.74 3.63
CA LEU A 351 -17.53 21.94 4.30
C LEU A 351 -16.69 23.19 3.99
N ALA A 352 -15.36 23.05 3.89
CA ALA A 352 -14.48 24.14 3.50
C ALA A 352 -14.74 24.59 2.05
N ALA A 353 -14.99 23.65 1.14
CA ALA A 353 -15.34 23.98 -0.25
C ALA A 353 -16.72 24.65 -0.32
N ARG A 354 -17.76 24.05 0.27
CA ARG A 354 -19.13 24.58 0.22
C ARG A 354 -19.28 25.91 0.96
N GLY A 355 -18.63 26.06 2.12
CA GLY A 355 -18.64 27.27 2.95
C GLY A 355 -17.72 28.38 2.45
N ARG A 356 -17.01 28.19 1.32
CA ARG A 356 -16.14 29.19 0.69
C ARG A 356 -15.07 29.81 1.62
N VAL A 357 -14.55 29.03 2.57
CA VAL A 357 -13.57 29.50 3.59
C VAL A 357 -12.21 29.92 3.01
N GLY A 358 -11.44 30.78 3.66
CA GLY A 358 -10.15 31.23 3.10
C GLY A 358 -9.21 30.09 2.67
N ALA A 359 -8.42 30.30 1.61
CA ALA A 359 -7.50 29.28 1.07
C ALA A 359 -6.50 28.75 2.11
N ALA A 360 -6.13 29.58 3.10
CA ALA A 360 -5.28 29.18 4.21
C ALA A 360 -5.82 27.96 4.98
N TRP A 361 -7.14 27.86 5.21
CA TRP A 361 -7.74 26.67 5.84
C TRP A 361 -7.53 25.44 4.98
N LEU A 362 -7.82 25.52 3.68
CA LEU A 362 -7.66 24.39 2.76
C LEU A 362 -6.20 23.95 2.65
N VAL A 363 -5.24 24.88 2.61
CA VAL A 363 -3.82 24.54 2.58
C VAL A 363 -3.39 23.88 3.89
N ALA A 364 -3.68 24.50 5.04
CA ALA A 364 -3.29 23.99 6.34
C ALA A 364 -3.95 22.65 6.69
N GLY A 365 -5.23 22.48 6.36
CA GLY A 365 -5.95 21.23 6.57
C GLY A 365 -5.50 20.09 5.66
N ASN A 366 -4.92 20.40 4.49
CA ASN A 366 -4.46 19.40 3.51
C ASN A 366 -2.94 19.18 3.50
N LEU A 367 -2.23 19.64 4.53
CA LEU A 367 -0.82 19.30 4.76
C LEU A 367 -0.51 17.77 4.73
N PRO A 368 -1.42 16.84 5.10
CA PRO A 368 -1.19 15.41 4.95
C PRO A 368 -0.92 14.95 3.51
N VAL A 369 -1.22 15.78 2.49
CA VAL A 369 -0.89 15.47 1.09
C VAL A 369 0.60 15.26 0.88
N LEU A 370 1.45 16.02 1.58
CA LEU A 370 2.90 15.94 1.42
C LEU A 370 3.45 14.58 1.84
N ALA A 371 2.99 14.06 2.98
CA ALA A 371 3.34 12.72 3.46
C ALA A 371 2.82 11.62 2.50
N GLY A 372 1.60 11.78 1.98
CA GLY A 372 1.03 10.81 1.04
C GLY A 372 1.81 10.69 -0.26
N VAL A 373 2.19 11.81 -0.87
CA VAL A 373 2.98 11.83 -2.11
C VAL A 373 4.38 11.27 -1.85
N LEU A 374 5.02 11.64 -0.74
CA LEU A 374 6.34 11.13 -0.38
C LEU A 374 6.36 9.60 -0.23
N ALA A 375 5.34 9.03 0.42
CA ALA A 375 5.25 7.58 0.63
C ALA A 375 5.08 6.75 -0.66
N PHE A 376 4.62 7.39 -1.74
CA PHE A 376 4.53 6.79 -3.08
C PHE A 376 5.78 7.01 -3.94
N TRP A 377 6.69 7.88 -3.51
CA TRP A 377 7.85 8.25 -4.31
C TRP A 377 8.91 7.14 -4.33
N THR A 378 9.08 6.45 -3.20
CA THR A 378 10.08 5.40 -3.03
C THR A 378 9.54 4.05 -3.47
N VAL A 379 10.18 3.48 -4.49
CA VAL A 379 9.90 2.13 -4.97
C VAL A 379 10.96 1.20 -4.40
N PRO A 380 10.58 0.22 -3.58
CA PRO A 380 11.52 -0.74 -3.02
C PRO A 380 12.09 -1.59 -4.14
N GLN A 381 13.39 -1.79 -4.07
CA GLN A 381 14.11 -2.70 -4.94
C GLN A 381 14.55 -3.89 -4.11
N ASP A 382 14.60 -5.06 -4.75
CA ASP A 382 15.27 -6.19 -4.16
C ASP A 382 16.79 -5.96 -4.30
N PRO A 383 17.55 -5.93 -3.20
CA PRO A 383 18.97 -5.63 -3.23
C PRO A 383 19.79 -6.71 -3.95
N HIS A 384 19.21 -7.85 -4.32
CA HIS A 384 19.90 -8.90 -5.06
C HIS A 384 19.33 -9.11 -6.46
N GLU A 385 18.34 -8.34 -6.91
CA GLU A 385 17.79 -8.46 -8.26
C GLU A 385 18.76 -7.89 -9.30
N LEU A 386 19.09 -8.71 -10.31
CA LEU A 386 19.98 -8.34 -11.43
C LEU A 386 19.19 -8.05 -12.71
N ALA A 387 18.07 -8.75 -12.92
CA ALA A 387 17.22 -8.58 -14.09
C ALA A 387 15.83 -9.15 -13.83
N ALA A 388 14.82 -8.59 -14.47
CA ALA A 388 13.49 -9.16 -14.56
C ALA A 388 12.84 -8.82 -15.90
N GLY A 389 11.95 -9.68 -16.37
CA GLY A 389 11.33 -9.49 -17.68
C GLY A 389 10.26 -10.52 -18.01
N ARG A 390 9.93 -10.59 -19.29
CA ARG A 390 9.06 -11.61 -19.87
C ARG A 390 9.79 -12.28 -21.02
N ALA A 391 9.71 -13.60 -21.05
CA ALA A 391 10.18 -14.46 -22.11
C ALA A 391 9.01 -15.33 -22.62
N SER A 392 9.27 -16.13 -23.65
CA SER A 392 8.28 -17.04 -24.25
C SER A 392 7.62 -17.97 -23.21
N ALA A 393 8.39 -18.45 -22.24
CA ALA A 393 7.94 -19.37 -21.20
C ALA A 393 7.23 -18.70 -20.00
N GLY A 394 7.24 -17.36 -19.90
CA GLY A 394 6.62 -16.65 -18.80
C GLY A 394 7.39 -15.42 -18.30
N ALA A 395 7.01 -14.92 -17.13
CA ALA A 395 7.73 -13.85 -16.47
C ALA A 395 8.93 -14.43 -15.71
N TYR A 396 10.06 -13.71 -15.68
CA TYR A 396 11.26 -14.16 -14.99
C TYR A 396 11.85 -13.09 -14.09
N VAL A 397 12.61 -13.54 -13.09
CA VAL A 397 13.51 -12.71 -12.27
C VAL A 397 14.84 -13.45 -12.07
N VAL A 398 15.94 -12.71 -12.09
CA VAL A 398 17.30 -13.20 -11.83
C VAL A 398 17.82 -12.51 -10.58
N GLN A 399 18.18 -13.28 -9.57
CA GLN A 399 18.67 -12.79 -8.28
C GLN A 399 20.06 -13.34 -7.99
N ALA A 400 20.92 -12.52 -7.42
CA ALA A 400 22.19 -12.94 -6.87
C ALA A 400 22.00 -13.60 -5.48
N ASP A 401 22.87 -14.54 -5.12
CA ASP A 401 22.88 -15.08 -3.76
C ASP A 401 23.63 -14.16 -2.77
N ALA A 402 23.60 -14.53 -1.49
CA ALA A 402 24.20 -13.73 -0.41
C ALA A 402 25.73 -13.57 -0.49
N ARG A 403 26.42 -14.26 -1.42
CA ARG A 403 27.87 -14.10 -1.64
C ARG A 403 28.19 -12.90 -2.54
N TRP A 404 27.17 -12.26 -3.09
CA TRP A 404 27.30 -11.03 -3.86
C TRP A 404 27.05 -9.82 -2.96
N HIS A 405 27.73 -8.73 -3.26
CA HIS A 405 27.37 -7.42 -2.73
C HIS A 405 26.00 -6.99 -3.26
N ALA A 406 25.30 -6.12 -2.53
CA ALA A 406 24.01 -5.58 -2.97
C ALA A 406 24.12 -4.93 -4.36
N ALA A 407 23.07 -5.12 -5.15
CA ALA A 407 22.93 -4.61 -6.50
C ALA A 407 22.93 -3.08 -6.50
N GLU A 408 23.84 -2.54 -7.29
CA GLU A 408 23.99 -1.12 -7.57
C GLU A 408 23.20 -0.76 -8.83
N HIS A 409 22.71 0.47 -8.86
CA HIS A 409 21.78 0.93 -9.88
C HIS A 409 22.31 2.21 -10.54
N GLY A 410 22.42 2.17 -11.86
CA GLY A 410 22.67 3.33 -12.71
C GLY A 410 21.40 3.70 -13.48
N ARG A 411 21.50 4.72 -14.35
CA ARG A 411 20.33 5.16 -15.15
C ARG A 411 19.71 4.04 -16.00
N ASN A 412 20.54 3.16 -16.56
CA ASN A 412 20.11 2.17 -17.55
C ASN A 412 20.53 0.73 -17.23
N ARG A 413 21.17 0.50 -16.07
CA ARG A 413 21.76 -0.80 -15.72
C ARG A 413 21.74 -1.03 -14.23
N THR A 414 21.55 -2.28 -13.86
CA THR A 414 21.74 -2.80 -12.51
C THR A 414 22.93 -3.75 -12.54
N TRP A 415 23.82 -3.68 -11.55
CA TRP A 415 24.94 -4.60 -11.44
C TRP A 415 25.22 -5.01 -10.01
N ALA A 416 25.78 -6.21 -9.82
CA ALA A 416 26.28 -6.64 -8.52
C ALA A 416 27.70 -7.16 -8.66
N TRP A 417 28.51 -6.95 -7.61
CA TRP A 417 29.89 -7.43 -7.53
C TRP A 417 29.97 -8.72 -6.71
N CYS A 418 30.74 -9.69 -7.21
CA CYS A 418 31.14 -10.88 -6.49
C CYS A 418 32.64 -10.81 -6.17
N PRO A 419 33.06 -11.09 -4.93
CA PRO A 419 34.48 -11.15 -4.59
C PRO A 419 35.21 -12.25 -5.36
N GLN A 420 34.63 -13.45 -5.45
CA GLN A 420 35.33 -14.62 -5.99
C GLN A 420 34.43 -15.71 -6.52
N ALA A 421 33.41 -16.12 -5.76
CA ALA A 421 32.47 -17.15 -6.18
C ALA A 421 31.07 -16.88 -5.62
N GLY A 422 30.07 -17.03 -6.46
CA GLY A 422 28.69 -16.68 -6.14
C GLY A 422 27.71 -17.33 -7.11
N GLY A 423 26.47 -17.48 -6.66
CA GLY A 423 25.38 -18.02 -7.47
C GLY A 423 24.46 -16.92 -7.96
N ILE A 424 23.85 -17.13 -9.12
CA ILE A 424 22.65 -16.41 -9.54
C ILE A 424 21.51 -17.42 -9.73
N GLU A 425 20.33 -17.08 -9.26
CA GLU A 425 19.11 -17.88 -9.37
C GLU A 425 18.15 -17.22 -10.36
N LEU A 426 17.79 -17.96 -11.40
CA LEU A 426 16.72 -17.61 -12.33
C LEU A 426 15.42 -18.27 -11.85
N LYS A 427 14.35 -17.48 -11.72
CA LYS A 427 13.01 -17.95 -11.38
C LYS A 427 12.04 -17.58 -12.50
N LEU A 428 11.18 -18.53 -12.89
CA LEU A 428 10.17 -18.41 -13.93
C LEU A 428 8.76 -18.59 -13.32
N TRP A 429 7.82 -17.78 -13.81
CA TRP A 429 6.40 -17.92 -13.50
C TRP A 429 5.52 -17.86 -14.77
N PRO A 430 4.58 -18.81 -14.96
CA PRO A 430 4.30 -19.97 -14.11
C PRO A 430 5.48 -20.93 -14.03
N ARG A 431 5.55 -21.73 -12.95
CA ARG A 431 6.62 -22.71 -12.79
C ARG A 431 6.44 -23.83 -13.81
N ALA A 432 7.44 -24.01 -14.66
CA ALA A 432 7.48 -25.05 -15.65
C ALA A 432 8.93 -25.44 -15.93
N ASP A 433 9.15 -26.68 -16.35
CA ASP A 433 10.43 -27.06 -16.92
C ASP A 433 10.61 -26.32 -18.24
N ALA A 434 11.78 -25.72 -18.43
CA ALA A 434 12.05 -24.90 -19.61
C ALA A 434 13.52 -24.97 -19.99
N GLN A 435 13.78 -24.75 -21.27
CA GLN A 435 15.12 -24.57 -21.81
C GLN A 435 15.20 -23.15 -22.35
N MET A 436 16.15 -22.37 -21.83
CA MET A 436 16.23 -20.94 -22.15
C MET A 436 17.64 -20.56 -22.58
N LYS A 437 17.72 -19.58 -23.48
CA LYS A 437 18.99 -18.98 -23.85
C LYS A 437 19.25 -17.80 -22.94
N ILE A 438 20.41 -17.81 -22.28
CA ILE A 438 20.78 -16.78 -21.32
C ILE A 438 22.04 -16.06 -21.80
N GLN A 439 22.01 -14.73 -21.76
CA GLN A 439 23.20 -13.91 -21.93
C GLN A 439 23.49 -13.15 -20.64
N VAL A 440 24.75 -13.13 -20.22
CA VAL A 440 25.20 -12.44 -19.02
C VAL A 440 26.25 -11.40 -19.42
N ALA A 441 26.05 -10.15 -19.02
CA ALA A 441 27.03 -9.09 -19.22
C ALA A 441 27.99 -9.06 -18.03
N VAL A 442 29.25 -9.42 -18.25
CA VAL A 442 30.27 -9.58 -17.20
C VAL A 442 31.43 -8.61 -17.36
N ARG A 443 32.04 -8.25 -16.23
CA ARG A 443 33.23 -7.38 -16.16
C ARG A 443 34.10 -7.80 -14.97
N GLY A 444 35.41 -7.87 -15.15
CA GLY A 444 36.37 -8.02 -14.06
C GLY A 444 36.82 -6.65 -13.53
N LEU A 445 37.15 -6.54 -12.24
CA LEU A 445 37.86 -5.36 -11.74
C LEU A 445 39.29 -5.30 -12.31
N THR A 446 39.88 -6.47 -12.50
CA THR A 446 41.14 -6.71 -13.20
C THR A 446 40.94 -7.89 -14.15
N ALA A 447 41.85 -8.07 -15.12
CA ALA A 447 41.87 -9.25 -15.98
C ALA A 447 41.92 -10.54 -15.15
N ARG A 448 40.97 -11.46 -15.38
CA ARG A 448 40.83 -12.69 -14.61
C ARG A 448 40.06 -13.78 -15.36
N PRO A 449 40.33 -15.06 -15.08
CA PRO A 449 39.49 -16.15 -15.57
C PRO A 449 38.13 -16.13 -14.86
N LEU A 450 37.07 -16.41 -15.61
CA LEU A 450 35.73 -16.63 -15.08
C LEU A 450 35.18 -17.94 -15.64
N GLU A 451 34.56 -18.71 -14.76
CA GLU A 451 33.84 -19.93 -15.09
C GLU A 451 32.38 -19.80 -14.66
N ILE A 452 31.46 -20.25 -15.53
CA ILE A 452 30.01 -20.29 -15.28
C ILE A 452 29.55 -21.74 -15.40
N ARG A 453 28.92 -22.28 -14.36
CA ARG A 453 28.45 -23.66 -14.27
C ARG A 453 26.95 -23.75 -13.97
N GLN A 454 26.35 -24.87 -14.33
CA GLN A 454 25.04 -25.31 -13.88
C GLN A 454 25.13 -26.78 -13.50
N ASP A 455 24.70 -27.15 -12.29
CA ASP A 455 24.66 -28.54 -11.81
C ASP A 455 26.00 -29.28 -12.02
N GLY A 456 27.10 -28.59 -11.72
CA GLY A 456 28.46 -29.11 -11.92
C GLY A 456 28.97 -29.09 -13.37
N ARG A 457 28.13 -28.88 -14.38
CA ARG A 457 28.53 -28.76 -15.79
C ARG A 457 29.02 -27.34 -16.10
N VAL A 458 30.20 -27.22 -16.70
CA VAL A 458 30.71 -25.94 -17.21
C VAL A 458 29.91 -25.53 -18.45
N LEU A 459 29.23 -24.40 -18.37
CA LEU A 459 28.49 -23.80 -19.48
C LEU A 459 29.36 -22.83 -20.26
N TRP A 460 30.26 -22.13 -19.57
CA TRP A 460 31.19 -21.20 -20.18
C TRP A 460 32.46 -21.04 -19.33
N ARG A 461 33.61 -20.86 -19.98
CA ARG A 461 34.90 -20.54 -19.36
C ARG A 461 35.68 -19.60 -20.27
N GLY A 462 36.27 -18.55 -19.71
CA GLY A 462 37.12 -17.62 -20.45
C GLY A 462 37.66 -16.51 -19.56
N ASP A 463 38.54 -15.68 -20.13
CA ASP A 463 39.07 -14.51 -19.44
C ASP A 463 38.16 -13.30 -19.64
N ILE A 464 37.95 -12.55 -18.56
CA ILE A 464 37.24 -11.27 -18.55
C ILE A 464 38.18 -10.17 -18.10
N GLY A 465 38.00 -8.96 -18.64
CA GLY A 465 38.79 -7.79 -18.28
C GLY A 465 37.93 -6.65 -17.74
N GLU A 466 38.54 -5.46 -17.69
CA GLU A 466 37.87 -4.24 -17.25
C GLU A 466 36.79 -3.74 -18.21
N LYS A 467 36.76 -4.24 -19.44
CA LYS A 467 35.72 -3.91 -20.41
C LYS A 467 34.53 -4.85 -20.23
N LEU A 468 33.33 -4.27 -20.31
CA LEU A 468 32.10 -5.05 -20.27
C LEU A 468 32.00 -5.98 -21.49
N GLN A 469 31.71 -7.26 -21.25
CA GLN A 469 31.55 -8.27 -22.29
C GLN A 469 30.24 -9.03 -22.10
N TRP A 470 29.52 -9.29 -23.19
CA TRP A 470 28.38 -10.20 -23.18
C TRP A 470 28.83 -11.63 -23.45
N VAL A 471 28.45 -12.54 -22.54
CA VAL A 471 28.67 -13.97 -22.66
C VAL A 471 27.34 -14.64 -22.96
N THR A 472 27.27 -15.38 -24.05
CA THR A 472 26.11 -16.21 -24.39
C THR A 472 26.34 -17.61 -23.84
N LEU A 473 25.47 -18.05 -22.94
CA LEU A 473 25.51 -19.41 -22.42
C LEU A 473 24.84 -20.36 -23.44
N PRO A 474 25.27 -21.64 -23.47
CA PRO A 474 24.46 -22.71 -24.03
C PRO A 474 23.08 -22.77 -23.36
N VAL A 475 22.22 -23.67 -23.86
CA VAL A 475 20.88 -23.87 -23.29
C VAL A 475 20.97 -24.13 -21.78
N VAL A 476 20.33 -23.26 -20.99
CA VAL A 476 20.18 -23.39 -19.54
C VAL A 476 18.88 -24.10 -19.26
N THR A 477 18.92 -25.13 -18.43
CA THR A 477 17.75 -25.93 -18.09
C THR A 477 17.14 -25.42 -16.80
N LEU A 478 15.85 -25.11 -16.81
CA LEU A 478 15.09 -24.76 -15.61
C LEU A 478 14.31 -26.01 -15.18
N ALA A 479 14.45 -26.39 -13.92
CA ALA A 479 13.65 -27.42 -13.28
C ALA A 479 12.61 -26.74 -12.38
N GLN A 480 11.32 -27.04 -12.59
CA GLN A 480 10.20 -26.41 -11.88
C GLN A 480 10.26 -24.87 -11.90
N GLY A 481 10.68 -24.30 -13.03
CA GLY A 481 10.85 -22.88 -13.23
C GLY A 481 12.02 -22.27 -12.47
N ARG A 482 13.02 -23.05 -12.06
CA ARG A 482 14.23 -22.56 -11.40
C ARG A 482 15.50 -23.06 -12.07
N ALA A 483 16.49 -22.19 -12.19
CA ALA A 483 17.85 -22.57 -12.53
C ALA A 483 18.84 -21.82 -11.63
N ARG A 484 19.92 -22.50 -11.24
CA ARG A 484 21.03 -21.88 -10.52
C ARG A 484 22.28 -21.93 -11.40
N LEU A 485 22.87 -20.76 -11.61
CA LEU A 485 24.17 -20.64 -12.26
C LEU A 485 25.21 -20.29 -11.21
N GLU A 486 26.31 -21.02 -11.20
CA GLU A 486 27.45 -20.76 -10.32
C GLU A 486 28.54 -20.05 -11.11
N LEU A 487 29.00 -18.92 -10.59
CA LEU A 487 30.06 -18.13 -11.18
C LEU A 487 31.26 -18.15 -10.23
N SER A 488 32.45 -18.40 -10.77
CA SER A 488 33.68 -18.41 -9.98
C SER A 488 34.88 -17.92 -10.76
N SER A 489 35.79 -17.22 -10.07
CA SER A 489 37.12 -16.86 -10.55
C SER A 489 38.18 -17.48 -9.64
N SER A 490 39.23 -18.05 -10.25
CA SER A 490 40.38 -18.56 -9.49
C SER A 490 41.35 -17.45 -9.07
N ALA A 491 41.23 -16.25 -9.63
CA ALA A 491 42.03 -15.10 -9.24
C ALA A 491 41.51 -14.48 -7.94
N ALA A 492 42.42 -13.96 -7.11
CA ALA A 492 42.06 -13.29 -5.87
C ALA A 492 41.21 -12.02 -6.13
N PRO A 493 40.30 -11.64 -5.22
CA PRO A 493 39.63 -10.34 -5.28
C PRO A 493 40.64 -9.20 -5.13
N ALA A 494 40.33 -8.06 -5.75
CA ALA A 494 41.03 -6.81 -5.50
C ALA A 494 40.17 -5.92 -4.59
N VAL A 495 40.81 -5.08 -3.79
CA VAL A 495 40.09 -4.16 -2.88
C VAL A 495 39.68 -2.91 -3.66
N GLU A 496 38.43 -2.48 -3.51
CA GLU A 496 37.84 -1.34 -4.22
C GLU A 496 38.63 -0.03 -4.04
N SER A 497 39.18 0.20 -2.84
CA SER A 497 40.02 1.35 -2.52
C SER A 497 40.87 1.09 -1.27
N ALA A 498 41.75 2.02 -0.92
CA ALA A 498 42.53 1.97 0.33
C ALA A 498 41.72 2.38 1.58
N ALA A 499 40.44 2.74 1.44
CA ALA A 499 39.62 3.22 2.55
C ALA A 499 39.25 2.09 3.53
N VAL A 500 39.08 2.44 4.81
CA VAL A 500 38.54 1.52 5.82
C VAL A 500 37.11 1.14 5.41
N GLY A 501 36.85 -0.17 5.28
CA GLY A 501 35.56 -0.70 4.82
C GLY A 501 35.45 -0.91 3.30
N ALA A 502 36.54 -0.74 2.54
CA ALA A 502 36.54 -1.05 1.12
C ALA A 502 36.23 -2.52 0.83
N ARG A 503 35.40 -2.75 -0.18
CA ARG A 503 34.87 -4.08 -0.50
C ARG A 503 35.89 -4.90 -1.31
N PRO A 504 35.97 -6.21 -1.09
CA PRO A 504 36.67 -7.10 -2.02
C PRO A 504 35.80 -7.30 -3.26
N LEU A 505 36.33 -6.96 -4.43
CA LEU A 505 35.67 -7.03 -5.72
C LEU A 505 36.49 -7.93 -6.67
N GLY A 506 35.81 -8.92 -7.26
CA GLY A 506 36.39 -9.77 -8.29
C GLY A 506 35.84 -9.45 -9.66
N PHE A 507 34.58 -9.83 -9.87
CA PHE A 507 33.85 -9.60 -11.10
C PHE A 507 32.43 -9.12 -10.81
N ALA A 508 31.79 -8.52 -11.80
CA ALA A 508 30.41 -8.06 -11.71
C ALA A 508 29.57 -8.56 -12.88
N ILE A 509 28.27 -8.72 -12.62
CA ILE A 509 27.24 -8.89 -13.65
C ILE A 509 26.54 -7.55 -13.80
N TYR A 510 26.51 -7.01 -15.02
CA TYR A 510 25.88 -5.72 -15.37
C TYR A 510 24.52 -5.85 -16.07
N GLY A 511 24.06 -7.09 -16.27
CA GLY A 511 22.77 -7.37 -16.88
C GLY A 511 22.66 -8.82 -17.31
N VAL A 512 21.41 -9.29 -17.35
CA VAL A 512 21.06 -10.63 -17.81
C VAL A 512 19.91 -10.51 -18.81
N ARG A 513 20.03 -11.20 -19.95
CA ARG A 513 18.96 -11.34 -20.95
C ARG A 513 18.54 -12.81 -21.01
N VAL A 514 17.24 -13.03 -21.08
CA VAL A 514 16.63 -14.35 -21.13
C VAL A 514 15.68 -14.35 -22.33
N ASP A 515 15.97 -15.24 -23.30
CA ASP A 515 15.18 -15.40 -24.53
C ASP A 515 14.43 -16.75 -24.51
#